data_AF-A0A5R9F7V2-F1
#
_entry.id   AF-A0A5R9F7V2-F1
#
_cell.length_a   1.000
_cell.length_b   1.000
_cell.length_c   1.000
_cell.angle_alpha   90.00
_cell.angle_beta   90.00
_cell.angle_gamma   90.00
#
_symmetry.space_group_name_H-M   'P 1'
#
loop_
_entity.id
_entity.type
_entity.pdbx_description
1 polymer ?
#
loop_
_entity_poly.entity_id
_entity_poly.type
_entity_poly.pdbx_seq_one_letter_code
_entity_poly.pdbx_strand_id
1 'polypeptide(L)'
;MKCKRLSLLLTIMIVLAACSNQEYDRYIEKGIDHLGEKEYHQAALQFERALQQKEGDRTAAAYYHQANQMDNALAEYSQKDYDSSLESLETVIARKNGLKTVEEEATRLKSKIMEIVNKTRKVEAEIKLIESLIEKESFNTAQDKLKDLEPKLEKDEDLAVYQSQSQKLMEQADMGLKAMETKVQNEDPKKKQKEDKDKSEVTKKDSHQATKANPLNQKSIVYSTYNNERFGFSLQIPEGMTMDPPPTNGDGGTFRNGELTVTAYGGHTNTVQQGETIGTYYKQDMESITTNIAYKRLADDWYVISYEEAGTIYYKKFFFGENSFNTFIISYPSSMQHKYGSVTTHIAKTFTSAAY
;
A
#
# COMPACT_ATOMS: atom_id res chain seq x y z
N MET A 1 81.31 -48.05 11.75
CA MET A 1 80.83 -46.67 11.49
C MET A 1 79.31 -46.71 11.37
N LYS A 2 78.59 -46.32 12.43
CA LYS A 2 77.83 -45.04 12.56
C LYS A 2 76.56 -45.04 11.69
N CYS A 3 75.37 -45.20 12.29
CA CYS A 3 74.46 -44.12 12.78
C CYS A 3 73.57 -43.58 11.64
N LYS A 4 72.24 -43.42 11.69
CA LYS A 4 71.28 -43.08 12.77
C LYS A 4 69.83 -43.45 12.38
N ARG A 5 68.99 -43.51 13.42
CA ARG A 5 67.52 -43.65 13.46
C ARG A 5 66.77 -42.42 12.91
N LEU A 6 65.43 -42.50 12.95
CA LEU A 6 64.39 -41.43 13.06
C LEU A 6 63.70 -41.09 11.72
N SER A 7 62.36 -41.05 11.55
CA SER A 7 61.22 -40.81 12.45
C SER A 7 59.94 -41.41 11.82
N LEU A 8 59.18 -42.32 12.44
CA LEU A 8 57.99 -42.06 13.28
C LEU A 8 57.30 -40.70 13.07
N LEU A 9 56.13 -40.70 12.41
CA LEU A 9 54.89 -39.95 12.72
C LEU A 9 53.97 -39.90 11.47
N LEU A 10 53.06 -40.88 11.35
CA LEU A 10 51.86 -40.76 10.52
C LEU A 10 50.67 -41.30 11.32
N THR A 11 50.42 -40.67 12.45
CA THR A 11 49.21 -40.86 13.25
C THR A 11 48.77 -39.48 13.73
N ILE A 12 47.46 -39.27 13.68
CA ILE A 12 46.68 -38.08 14.09
C ILE A 12 46.29 -37.16 12.92
N MET A 13 45.25 -37.60 12.21
CA MET A 13 44.34 -36.75 11.44
C MET A 13 42.89 -37.21 11.70
N ILE A 14 42.54 -37.44 12.98
CA ILE A 14 41.16 -37.76 13.43
C ILE A 14 40.91 -37.15 14.83
N VAL A 15 41.05 -35.83 14.98
CA VAL A 15 40.62 -35.12 16.21
C VAL A 15 39.68 -33.94 15.91
N LEU A 16 39.44 -33.58 14.64
CA LEU A 16 38.66 -32.38 14.31
C LEU A 16 37.13 -32.56 14.42
N ALA A 17 36.59 -33.78 14.50
CA ALA A 17 35.14 -34.01 14.55
C ALA A 17 34.52 -33.87 15.95
N ALA A 18 35.32 -33.86 17.02
CA ALA A 18 34.79 -33.83 18.38
C ALA A 18 34.47 -32.40 18.88
N CYS A 19 35.22 -31.38 18.43
CA CYS A 19 34.98 -30.00 18.83
C CYS A 19 33.87 -29.30 18.03
N SER A 20 33.69 -29.64 16.75
CA SER A 20 32.66 -29.02 15.89
C SER A 20 31.25 -29.33 16.37
N ASN A 21 31.00 -30.54 16.89
CA ASN A 21 29.71 -30.92 17.45
C ASN A 21 29.37 -30.13 18.73
N GLN A 22 30.36 -29.87 19.58
CA GLN A 22 30.16 -29.12 20.82
C GLN A 22 29.82 -27.64 20.57
N GLU A 23 30.48 -27.01 19.59
CA GLU A 23 30.17 -25.62 19.22
C GLU A 23 28.83 -25.50 18.50
N TYR A 24 28.50 -26.47 17.63
CA TYR A 24 27.17 -26.58 17.01
C TYR A 24 26.05 -26.63 18.07
N ASP A 25 26.14 -27.56 19.01
CA ASP A 25 25.12 -27.76 20.04
C ASP A 25 24.94 -26.49 20.88
N ARG A 26 26.05 -25.81 21.22
CA ARG A 26 26.03 -24.53 21.95
C ARG A 26 25.30 -23.42 21.19
N TYR A 27 25.49 -23.32 19.88
CA TYR A 27 24.78 -22.33 19.06
C TYR A 27 23.29 -22.64 18.92
N ILE A 28 22.92 -23.93 18.79
CA ILE A 28 21.52 -24.34 18.81
C ILE A 28 20.86 -23.97 20.15
N GLU A 29 21.50 -24.30 21.28
CA GLU A 29 20.97 -24.00 22.62
C GLU A 29 20.77 -22.50 22.81
N LYS A 30 21.78 -21.67 22.51
CA LYS A 30 21.65 -20.21 22.58
C LYS A 30 20.56 -19.66 21.67
N GLY A 31 20.38 -20.24 20.48
CA GLY A 31 19.30 -19.85 19.58
C GLY A 31 17.93 -20.13 20.19
N ILE A 32 17.77 -21.28 20.84
CA ILE A 32 16.54 -21.66 21.55
C ILE A 32 16.31 -20.74 22.76
N ASP A 33 17.34 -20.38 23.51
CA ASP A 33 17.24 -19.43 24.62
C ASP A 33 16.70 -18.07 24.15
N HIS A 34 17.28 -17.51 23.09
CA HIS A 34 16.80 -16.26 22.47
C HIS A 34 15.34 -16.38 21.98
N LEU A 35 14.92 -17.53 21.44
CA LEU A 35 13.51 -17.75 21.10
C LEU A 35 12.60 -17.72 22.34
N GLY A 36 13.05 -18.28 23.46
CA GLY A 36 12.32 -18.20 24.73
C GLY A 36 12.12 -16.77 25.22
N GLU A 37 13.07 -15.90 24.91
CA GLU A 37 13.02 -14.45 25.18
C GLU A 37 12.35 -13.65 24.06
N LYS A 38 11.88 -14.32 22.99
CA LYS A 38 11.28 -13.73 21.77
C LYS A 38 12.21 -12.78 21.01
N GLU A 39 13.51 -12.99 21.15
CA GLU A 39 14.56 -12.29 20.42
C GLU A 39 14.85 -13.01 19.08
N TYR A 40 13.87 -13.01 18.18
CA TYR A 40 13.91 -13.82 16.95
C TYR A 40 15.11 -13.48 16.04
N HIS A 41 15.48 -12.21 15.92
CA HIS A 41 16.70 -11.80 15.23
C HIS A 41 17.97 -12.45 15.82
N GLN A 42 18.13 -12.39 17.15
CA GLN A 42 19.30 -12.97 17.83
C GLN A 42 19.30 -14.49 17.71
N ALA A 43 18.14 -15.12 17.83
CA ALA A 43 17.98 -16.54 17.60
C ALA A 43 18.42 -16.96 16.19
N ALA A 44 17.99 -16.24 15.16
CA ALA A 44 18.39 -16.49 13.77
C ALA A 44 19.92 -16.42 13.61
N LEU A 45 20.58 -15.40 14.17
CA LEU A 45 22.04 -15.30 14.14
C LEU A 45 22.76 -16.49 14.78
N GLN A 46 22.21 -17.06 15.86
CA GLN A 46 22.81 -18.26 16.47
C GLN A 46 22.59 -19.50 15.60
N PHE A 47 21.39 -19.69 15.03
CA PHE A 47 21.13 -20.82 14.14
C PHE A 47 21.95 -20.74 12.85
N GLU A 48 22.21 -19.55 12.33
CA GLU A 48 23.14 -19.33 11.22
C GLU A 48 24.57 -19.76 11.59
N ARG A 49 25.06 -19.40 12.78
CA ARG A 49 26.36 -19.89 13.27
C ARG A 49 26.39 -21.41 13.43
N ALA A 50 25.30 -22.03 13.87
CA ALA A 50 25.19 -23.49 13.92
C ALA A 50 25.28 -24.11 12.51
N LEU A 51 24.64 -23.51 11.51
CA LEU A 51 24.75 -23.94 10.11
C LEU A 51 26.16 -23.82 9.55
N GLN A 52 26.94 -22.81 9.97
CA GLN A 52 28.35 -22.68 9.61
C GLN A 52 29.22 -23.81 10.21
N GLN A 53 28.85 -24.36 11.37
CA GLN A 53 29.55 -25.50 11.96
C GLN A 53 29.15 -26.83 11.30
N LYS A 54 27.91 -26.92 10.81
CA LYS A 54 27.33 -28.13 10.24
C LYS A 54 26.46 -27.81 9.03
N GLU A 55 27.13 -27.59 7.91
CA GLU A 55 26.46 -27.27 6.64
C GLU A 55 25.48 -28.37 6.24
N GLY A 56 24.30 -27.96 5.76
CA GLY A 56 23.24 -28.87 5.33
C GLY A 56 22.41 -29.49 6.46
N ASP A 57 22.62 -29.13 7.73
CA ASP A 57 21.76 -29.56 8.82
C ASP A 57 20.32 -29.02 8.64
N ARG A 58 19.37 -29.93 8.47
CA ARG A 58 17.98 -29.60 8.16
C ARG A 58 17.23 -28.99 9.35
N THR A 59 17.62 -29.33 10.57
CA THR A 59 16.98 -28.84 11.79
C THR A 59 17.44 -27.41 12.06
N ALA A 60 18.75 -27.17 12.06
CA ALA A 60 19.30 -25.83 12.19
C ALA A 60 18.77 -24.88 11.09
N ALA A 61 18.65 -25.37 9.85
CA ALA A 61 18.08 -24.61 8.74
C ALA A 61 16.59 -24.29 8.94
N ALA A 62 15.81 -25.21 9.52
CA ALA A 62 14.41 -24.95 9.84
C ALA A 62 14.27 -23.92 10.96
N TYR A 63 15.12 -23.99 11.99
CA TYR A 63 15.07 -23.06 13.12
C TYR A 63 15.50 -21.65 12.71
N TYR A 64 16.60 -21.53 11.96
CA TYR A 64 17.03 -20.29 11.34
C TYR A 64 15.90 -19.65 10.54
N HIS A 65 15.27 -20.42 9.65
CA HIS A 65 14.20 -19.91 8.80
C HIS A 65 12.98 -19.46 9.60
N GLN A 66 12.53 -20.24 10.60
CA GLN A 66 11.41 -19.83 11.44
C GLN A 66 11.71 -18.57 12.25
N ALA A 67 12.91 -18.49 12.86
CA ALA A 67 13.31 -17.31 13.61
C ALA A 67 13.36 -16.08 12.71
N ASN A 68 14.00 -16.18 11.55
CA ASN A 68 14.11 -15.08 10.59
C ASN A 68 12.73 -14.62 10.06
N GLN A 69 11.84 -15.56 9.72
CA GLN A 69 10.50 -15.21 9.23
C GLN A 69 9.59 -14.65 10.33
N MET A 70 9.79 -15.07 11.59
CA MET A 70 9.06 -14.49 12.72
C MET A 70 9.56 -13.07 13.03
N ASP A 71 10.87 -12.80 12.91
CA ASP A 71 11.45 -11.47 13.01
C ASP A 71 10.86 -10.52 11.94
N ASN A 72 10.84 -10.97 10.69
CA ASN A 72 10.19 -10.26 9.58
C ASN A 72 8.71 -9.97 9.86
N ALA A 73 7.95 -10.99 10.30
CA ALA A 73 6.54 -10.84 10.62
C ALA A 73 6.28 -9.78 11.70
N LEU A 74 7.15 -9.70 12.72
CA LEU A 74 7.03 -8.71 13.79
C LEU A 74 7.40 -7.30 13.32
N ALA A 75 8.43 -7.17 12.48
CA ALA A 75 8.79 -5.90 11.87
C ALA A 75 7.64 -5.39 10.98
N GLU A 76 7.09 -6.24 10.12
CA GLU A 76 5.94 -5.94 9.25
C GLU A 76 4.70 -5.56 10.08
N TYR A 77 4.39 -6.33 11.12
CA TYR A 77 3.30 -6.02 12.06
C TYR A 77 3.48 -4.65 12.73
N SER A 78 4.70 -4.33 13.18
CA SER A 78 5.00 -3.03 13.80
C SER A 78 4.83 -1.85 12.82
N GLN A 79 5.07 -2.09 11.54
CA GLN A 79 4.85 -1.15 10.45
C GLN A 79 3.40 -1.14 9.94
N LYS A 80 2.50 -1.89 10.58
CA LYS A 80 1.10 -2.11 10.17
C LYS A 80 0.95 -2.72 8.77
N ASP A 81 2.00 -3.37 8.28
CA ASP A 81 1.99 -4.10 7.01
C ASP A 81 1.42 -5.50 7.22
N TYR A 82 0.11 -5.55 7.48
CA TYR A 82 -0.55 -6.77 7.93
C TYR A 82 -0.56 -7.88 6.88
N ASP A 83 -0.62 -7.55 5.60
CA ASP A 83 -0.63 -8.54 4.53
C ASP A 83 0.73 -9.26 4.45
N SER A 84 1.85 -8.52 4.43
CA SER A 84 3.19 -9.11 4.48
C SER A 84 3.43 -9.89 5.78
N SER A 85 2.98 -9.34 6.91
CA SER A 85 3.08 -10.03 8.20
C SER A 85 2.36 -11.38 8.17
N LEU A 86 1.16 -11.46 7.59
CA LEU A 86 0.41 -12.72 7.45
C LEU A 86 1.15 -13.73 6.56
N GLU A 87 1.79 -13.30 5.46
CA GLU A 87 2.58 -14.17 4.58
C GLU A 87 3.83 -14.72 5.28
N SER A 88 4.57 -13.86 5.99
CA SER A 88 5.71 -14.24 6.82
C SER A 88 5.29 -15.27 7.88
N LEU A 89 4.14 -15.05 8.55
CA LEU A 89 3.61 -15.97 9.56
C LEU A 89 3.18 -17.31 8.96
N GLU A 90 2.57 -17.33 7.77
CA GLU A 90 2.25 -18.57 7.06
C GLU A 90 3.50 -19.37 6.74
N THR A 91 4.57 -18.68 6.38
CA THR A 91 5.87 -19.29 6.12
C THR A 91 6.49 -19.90 7.39
N VAL A 92 6.32 -19.27 8.55
CA VAL A 92 6.72 -19.83 9.86
C VAL A 92 5.91 -21.09 10.20
N ILE A 93 4.59 -21.03 10.01
CA ILE A 93 3.64 -22.09 10.37
C ILE A 93 3.81 -23.32 9.47
N ALA A 94 4.02 -23.12 8.16
CA ALA A 94 4.18 -24.20 7.20
C ALA A 94 5.55 -24.92 7.31
N ARG A 95 6.47 -24.42 8.14
CA ARG A 95 7.85 -24.92 8.15
C ARG A 95 7.96 -26.30 8.79
N LYS A 96 8.21 -27.31 7.95
CA LYS A 96 8.53 -28.67 8.40
C LYS A 96 9.83 -28.71 9.20
N ASN A 97 9.87 -29.59 10.21
CA ASN A 97 11.00 -29.76 11.14
C ASN A 97 11.36 -28.50 11.94
N GLY A 98 10.43 -27.54 12.03
CA GLY A 98 10.56 -26.37 12.87
C GLY A 98 10.27 -26.66 14.34
N LEU A 99 10.49 -25.65 15.18
CA LEU A 99 10.05 -25.59 16.57
C LEU A 99 8.56 -25.31 16.62
N LYS A 100 7.83 -26.22 17.29
CA LYS A 100 6.39 -26.10 17.48
C LYS A 100 6.00 -24.85 18.29
N THR A 101 6.84 -24.45 19.24
CA THR A 101 6.60 -23.25 20.05
C THR A 101 6.53 -21.98 19.19
N VAL A 102 7.43 -21.85 18.20
CA VAL A 102 7.45 -20.72 17.27
C VAL A 102 6.25 -20.77 16.32
N GLU A 103 5.86 -21.96 15.85
CA GLU A 103 4.63 -22.16 15.07
C GLU A 103 3.37 -21.71 15.84
N GLU A 104 3.25 -22.09 17.11
CA GLU A 104 2.12 -21.72 17.97
C GLU A 104 2.09 -20.21 18.23
N GLU A 105 3.25 -19.57 18.40
CA GLU A 105 3.35 -18.11 18.53
C GLU A 105 2.96 -17.38 17.24
N ALA A 106 3.45 -17.85 16.10
CA ALA A 106 3.08 -17.30 14.81
C ALA A 106 1.57 -17.43 14.55
N THR A 107 0.97 -18.57 14.92
CA THR A 107 -0.47 -18.80 14.81
C THR A 107 -1.29 -17.82 15.68
N ARG A 108 -0.81 -17.54 16.89
CA ARG A 108 -1.43 -16.54 17.79
C ARG A 108 -1.36 -15.14 17.18
N LEU A 109 -0.20 -14.73 16.70
CA LEU A 109 -0.03 -13.42 16.07
C LEU A 109 -0.88 -13.30 14.79
N LYS A 110 -0.89 -14.33 13.95
CA LYS A 110 -1.74 -14.41 12.74
C LYS A 110 -3.20 -14.17 13.09
N SER A 111 -3.71 -14.85 14.13
CA SER A 111 -5.09 -14.71 14.57
C SER A 111 -5.42 -13.28 15.00
N LYS A 112 -4.50 -12.63 15.73
CA LYS A 112 -4.64 -11.23 16.14
C LYS A 112 -4.68 -10.29 14.93
N ILE A 113 -3.76 -10.46 13.97
CA ILE A 113 -3.73 -9.64 12.75
C ILE A 113 -5.00 -9.81 11.93
N MET A 114 -5.47 -11.05 11.76
CA MET A 114 -6.73 -11.32 11.06
C MET A 114 -7.93 -10.64 11.73
N GLU A 115 -7.95 -10.53 13.06
CA GLU A 115 -8.98 -9.77 13.77
C GLU A 115 -8.94 -8.29 13.40
N ILE A 116 -7.75 -7.67 13.41
CA ILE A 116 -7.55 -6.26 13.03
C ILE A 116 -7.98 -6.01 11.59
N VAL A 117 -7.52 -6.85 10.64
CA VAL A 117 -7.87 -6.75 9.21
C VAL A 117 -9.39 -6.88 9.02
N ASN A 118 -10.05 -7.79 9.74
CA ASN A 118 -11.49 -7.97 9.64
C ASN A 118 -12.27 -6.78 10.20
N LYS A 119 -11.83 -6.17 11.31
CA LYS A 119 -12.43 -4.94 11.84
C LYS A 119 -12.29 -3.79 10.83
N THR A 120 -11.07 -3.59 10.33
CA THR A 120 -10.72 -2.58 9.32
C THR A 120 -11.61 -2.70 8.09
N ARG A 121 -11.72 -3.91 7.51
CA ARG A 121 -12.58 -4.18 6.34
C ARG A 121 -14.04 -3.83 6.58
N LYS A 122 -14.57 -4.08 7.78
CA LYS A 122 -15.97 -3.72 8.13
C LYS A 122 -16.16 -2.21 8.16
N VAL A 123 -15.22 -1.47 8.75
CA VAL A 123 -15.25 -0.01 8.78
C VAL A 123 -15.18 0.56 7.37
N GLU A 124 -14.29 0.05 6.53
CA GLU A 124 -14.18 0.49 5.13
C GLU A 124 -15.47 0.26 4.33
N ALA A 125 -16.14 -0.87 4.55
CA ALA A 125 -17.43 -1.15 3.91
C ALA A 125 -18.53 -0.19 4.39
N GLU A 126 -18.55 0.14 5.70
CA GLU A 126 -19.47 1.11 6.30
C GLU A 126 -19.23 2.52 5.74
N ILE A 127 -17.98 2.93 5.61
CA ILE A 127 -17.57 4.21 4.99
C ILE A 127 -17.99 4.29 3.53
N LYS A 128 -17.75 3.26 2.72
CA LYS A 128 -18.21 3.21 1.31
C LYS A 128 -19.72 3.33 1.18
N LEU A 129 -20.46 2.72 2.11
CA LEU A 129 -21.90 2.85 2.15
C LEU A 129 -22.32 4.30 2.46
N ILE A 130 -21.66 4.94 3.43
CA ILE A 130 -21.89 6.35 3.78
C ILE A 130 -21.60 7.27 2.58
N GLU A 131 -20.47 7.08 1.90
CA GLU A 131 -20.12 7.80 0.67
C GLU A 131 -21.23 7.68 -0.38
N SER A 132 -21.73 6.45 -0.62
CA SER A 132 -22.84 6.23 -1.56
C SER A 132 -24.16 6.90 -1.12
N LEU A 133 -24.42 7.00 0.19
CA LEU A 133 -25.60 7.70 0.69
C LEU A 133 -25.49 9.22 0.46
N ILE A 134 -24.31 9.80 0.67
CA ILE A 134 -24.03 11.22 0.40
C ILE A 134 -24.19 11.51 -1.09
N GLU A 135 -23.65 10.66 -1.98
CA GLU A 135 -23.81 10.80 -3.44
C GLU A 135 -25.29 10.75 -3.88
N LYS A 136 -26.11 9.96 -3.19
CA LYS A 136 -27.56 9.85 -3.43
C LYS A 136 -28.38 10.91 -2.69
N GLU A 137 -27.73 11.95 -2.16
CA GLU A 137 -28.33 13.03 -1.37
C GLU A 137 -29.13 12.53 -0.14
N SER A 138 -28.86 11.31 0.33
CA SER A 138 -29.49 10.68 1.49
C SER A 138 -28.77 11.07 2.78
N PHE A 139 -28.62 12.37 3.00
CA PHE A 139 -27.71 12.94 4.01
C PHE A 139 -28.09 12.58 5.46
N ASN A 140 -29.39 12.56 5.80
CA ASN A 140 -29.83 12.19 7.15
C ASN A 140 -29.39 10.76 7.51
N THR A 141 -29.59 9.80 6.59
CA THR A 141 -29.16 8.40 6.79
C THR A 141 -27.64 8.27 6.85
N ALA A 142 -26.90 9.10 6.10
CA ALA A 142 -25.45 9.15 6.18
C ALA A 142 -24.98 9.65 7.57
N GLN A 143 -25.57 10.72 8.10
CA GLN A 143 -25.27 11.25 9.43
C GLN A 143 -25.55 10.22 10.54
N ASP A 144 -26.69 9.53 10.48
CA ASP A 144 -27.04 8.52 11.49
C ASP A 144 -26.00 7.39 11.53
N LYS A 145 -25.57 6.91 10.36
CA LYS A 145 -24.50 5.91 10.28
C LYS A 145 -23.16 6.42 10.79
N LEU A 146 -22.81 7.67 10.49
CA LEU A 146 -21.58 8.28 10.99
C LEU A 146 -21.58 8.43 12.52
N LYS A 147 -22.72 8.80 13.12
CA LYS A 147 -22.88 8.85 14.58
C LYS A 147 -22.71 7.49 15.23
N ASP A 148 -23.16 6.42 14.57
CA ASP A 148 -22.96 5.05 15.04
C ASP A 148 -21.50 4.56 14.86
N LEU A 149 -20.79 5.09 13.86
CA LEU A 149 -19.42 4.72 13.52
C LEU A 149 -18.39 5.41 14.43
N GLU A 150 -18.51 6.72 14.66
CA GLU A 150 -17.61 7.54 15.50
C GLU A 150 -17.18 6.87 16.82
N PRO A 151 -18.09 6.39 17.70
CA PRO A 151 -17.69 5.82 18.98
C PRO A 151 -16.92 4.49 18.84
N LYS A 152 -17.04 3.80 17.69
CA LYS A 152 -16.23 2.60 17.39
C LYS A 152 -14.79 3.01 17.06
N LEU A 153 -14.62 4.12 16.32
CA LEU A 153 -13.31 4.64 15.91
C LEU A 153 -12.55 5.28 17.08
N GLU A 154 -13.25 5.87 18.06
CA GLU A 154 -12.62 6.47 19.25
C GLU A 154 -12.10 5.43 20.25
N LYS A 155 -12.75 4.27 20.34
CA LYS A 155 -12.44 3.24 21.35
C LYS A 155 -11.37 2.25 20.91
N ASP A 156 -11.12 2.15 19.60
CA ASP A 156 -10.22 1.16 19.01
C ASP A 156 -9.06 1.88 18.31
N GLU A 157 -7.86 1.78 18.87
CA GLU A 157 -6.64 2.45 18.37
C GLU A 157 -6.30 2.02 16.95
N ASP A 158 -6.59 0.76 16.58
CA ASP A 158 -6.34 0.25 15.23
C ASP A 158 -7.26 0.90 14.19
N LEU A 159 -8.40 1.47 14.62
CA LEU A 159 -9.39 2.11 13.76
C LEU A 159 -9.28 3.65 13.74
N ALA A 160 -8.41 4.25 14.56
CA ALA A 160 -8.25 5.70 14.68
C ALA A 160 -7.92 6.39 13.34
N VAL A 161 -7.28 5.67 12.41
CA VAL A 161 -6.95 6.16 11.05
C VAL A 161 -8.19 6.62 10.27
N TYR A 162 -9.38 6.09 10.56
CA TYR A 162 -10.62 6.44 9.87
C TYR A 162 -11.34 7.66 10.45
N GLN A 163 -10.91 8.18 11.61
CA GLN A 163 -11.58 9.30 12.29
C GLN A 163 -11.65 10.55 11.41
N SER A 164 -10.54 10.93 10.78
CA SER A 164 -10.50 12.13 9.92
C SER A 164 -11.41 11.98 8.70
N GLN A 165 -11.49 10.78 8.11
CA GLN A 165 -12.40 10.50 7.00
C GLN A 165 -13.87 10.56 7.44
N SER A 166 -14.20 9.96 8.59
CA SER A 166 -15.54 10.01 9.20
C SER A 166 -16.00 11.46 9.41
N GLN A 167 -15.16 12.30 10.03
CA GLN A 167 -15.45 13.71 10.28
C GLN A 167 -15.68 14.50 8.99
N LYS A 168 -14.87 14.26 7.96
CA LYS A 168 -15.05 14.89 6.65
C LYS A 168 -16.38 14.49 5.99
N LEU A 169 -16.76 13.22 6.08
CA LEU A 169 -18.04 12.74 5.56
C LEU A 169 -19.21 13.36 6.32
N MET A 170 -19.07 13.57 7.63
CA MET A 170 -20.07 14.27 8.45
C MET A 170 -20.24 15.72 7.97
N GLU A 171 -19.14 16.44 7.76
CA GLU A 171 -19.18 17.82 7.24
C GLU A 171 -19.84 17.89 5.85
N GLN A 172 -19.55 16.93 4.98
CA GLN A 172 -20.19 16.85 3.66
C GLN A 172 -21.70 16.61 3.76
N ALA A 173 -22.14 15.73 4.65
CA ALA A 173 -23.56 15.49 4.89
C ALA A 173 -24.26 16.74 5.46
N ASP A 174 -23.63 17.45 6.40
CA ASP A 174 -24.13 18.71 6.97
C ASP A 174 -24.29 19.80 5.91
N MET A 175 -23.29 19.97 5.04
CA MET A 175 -23.37 20.91 3.93
C MET A 175 -24.47 20.54 2.93
N GLY A 176 -24.62 19.25 2.63
CA GLY A 176 -25.68 18.73 1.77
C GLY A 176 -27.08 19.07 2.30
N LEU A 177 -27.32 18.88 3.60
CA LEU A 177 -28.59 19.24 4.24
C LEU A 177 -28.86 20.75 4.18
N LYS A 178 -27.88 21.58 4.53
CA LYS A 178 -28.02 23.05 4.45
C LYS A 178 -28.34 23.52 3.03
N ALA A 179 -27.73 22.90 2.02
CA ALA A 179 -28.00 23.19 0.63
C ALA A 179 -29.42 22.77 0.21
N MET A 180 -29.93 21.63 0.70
CA MET A 180 -31.32 21.21 0.49
C MET A 180 -32.32 22.17 1.15
N GLU A 181 -32.06 22.60 2.39
CA GLU A 181 -32.91 23.58 3.10
C GLU A 181 -32.96 24.94 2.36
N THR A 182 -31.83 25.38 1.81
CA THR A 182 -31.74 26.62 1.02
C THR A 182 -32.46 26.50 -0.33
N LYS A 183 -32.49 25.30 -0.94
CA LYS A 183 -33.29 25.03 -2.15
C LYS A 183 -34.79 25.02 -1.84
N VAL A 184 -35.20 24.49 -0.68
CA VAL A 184 -36.61 24.43 -0.25
C VAL A 184 -37.15 25.81 0.17
N GLN A 185 -36.32 26.70 0.73
CA GLN A 185 -36.73 28.06 1.11
C GLN A 185 -36.85 29.05 -0.06
N ASN A 186 -36.26 28.76 -1.22
CA ASN A 186 -36.36 29.59 -2.42
C ASN A 186 -37.50 29.17 -3.38
N GLU A 187 -38.28 28.15 -3.04
CA GLU A 187 -39.53 27.79 -3.71
C GLU A 187 -40.74 28.32 -2.91
N ASP A 188 -41.17 29.56 -3.20
CA ASP A 188 -42.35 30.19 -2.56
C ASP A 188 -43.67 29.49 -3.01
N PRO A 189 -44.65 29.26 -2.10
CA PRO A 189 -45.77 28.37 -2.33
C PRO A 189 -46.94 29.09 -3.00
N LYS A 190 -46.99 29.09 -4.34
CA LYS A 190 -48.23 29.36 -5.07
C LYS A 190 -48.43 28.40 -6.23
N LYS A 191 -49.13 27.30 -5.94
CA LYS A 191 -50.34 26.85 -6.67
C LYS A 191 -50.86 25.53 -6.10
N LYS A 192 -51.91 25.61 -5.28
CA LYS A 192 -52.95 24.57 -5.25
C LYS A 192 -54.10 25.02 -6.16
N GLN A 193 -54.59 24.06 -6.94
CA GLN A 193 -55.76 24.04 -7.82
C GLN A 193 -55.64 24.77 -9.17
N LYS A 194 -55.51 23.99 -10.25
CA LYS A 194 -56.66 23.47 -11.01
C LYS A 194 -56.22 22.40 -12.01
N GLU A 195 -56.93 21.28 -11.98
CA GLU A 195 -56.99 20.33 -13.09
C GLU A 195 -57.75 20.93 -14.29
N ASP A 196 -57.31 20.45 -15.45
CA ASP A 196 -58.07 20.11 -16.65
C ASP A 196 -58.06 21.07 -17.87
N LYS A 197 -57.79 20.41 -19.01
CA LYS A 197 -58.00 20.74 -20.43
C LYS A 197 -57.01 21.58 -21.25
N ASP A 198 -56.26 20.81 -22.05
CA ASP A 198 -56.32 20.77 -23.53
C ASP A 198 -55.53 21.79 -24.37
N LYS A 199 -54.58 21.21 -25.12
CA LYS A 199 -54.14 21.43 -26.53
C LYS A 199 -53.49 22.72 -27.04
N SER A 200 -52.40 22.46 -27.80
CA SER A 200 -51.83 23.17 -28.99
C SER A 200 -51.24 24.57 -28.77
N GLU A 201 -50.21 25.07 -29.46
CA GLU A 201 -49.20 24.62 -30.44
C GLU A 201 -48.18 25.80 -30.54
N VAL A 202 -46.89 25.52 -30.77
CA VAL A 202 -45.88 26.22 -31.62
C VAL A 202 -45.97 27.78 -31.73
N THR A 203 -44.97 28.62 -31.42
CA THR A 203 -43.71 28.90 -32.18
C THR A 203 -42.87 30.02 -31.52
N LYS A 204 -41.52 29.92 -31.57
CA LYS A 204 -40.39 30.91 -31.70
C LYS A 204 -40.63 32.42 -31.38
N LYS A 205 -39.72 33.23 -30.80
CA LYS A 205 -38.28 33.47 -31.14
C LYS A 205 -37.70 34.61 -30.25
N ASP A 206 -36.36 34.62 -30.05
CA ASP A 206 -35.42 35.75 -29.77
C ASP A 206 -35.64 36.61 -28.48
N SER A 207 -34.66 37.14 -27.72
CA SER A 207 -33.18 37.11 -27.65
C SER A 207 -32.73 38.03 -26.47
N HIS A 208 -31.44 37.99 -26.11
CA HIS A 208 -30.63 38.97 -25.32
C HIS A 208 -30.50 38.87 -23.77
N GLN A 209 -29.44 38.15 -23.35
CA GLN A 209 -28.20 38.64 -22.69
C GLN A 209 -28.25 39.81 -21.67
N ALA A 210 -27.80 39.55 -20.42
CA ALA A 210 -26.82 40.31 -19.61
C ALA A 210 -26.71 39.68 -18.18
N THR A 211 -25.66 38.94 -17.79
CA THR A 211 -24.45 39.38 -17.02
C THR A 211 -24.74 40.36 -15.87
N LYS A 212 -24.32 40.24 -14.59
CA LYS A 212 -23.29 39.53 -13.77
C LYS A 212 -23.79 39.62 -12.29
N ALA A 213 -23.41 38.80 -11.30
CA ALA A 213 -22.06 38.63 -10.77
C ALA A 213 -21.92 37.42 -9.81
N ASN A 214 -20.67 36.98 -9.71
CA ASN A 214 -20.09 35.80 -9.07
C ASN A 214 -19.78 36.02 -7.57
N PRO A 215 -19.59 34.94 -6.78
CA PRO A 215 -18.23 34.73 -6.26
C PRO A 215 -17.71 33.29 -6.42
N LEU A 216 -16.49 33.24 -6.99
CA LEU A 216 -15.47 32.17 -7.02
C LEU A 216 -15.75 30.91 -7.88
N ASN A 217 -15.40 31.09 -9.15
CA ASN A 217 -15.28 30.10 -10.21
C ASN A 217 -14.03 29.21 -9.98
N GLN A 218 -14.21 27.99 -9.45
CA GLN A 218 -13.20 26.92 -9.60
C GLN A 218 -13.30 26.38 -11.03
N LYS A 219 -12.33 26.72 -11.88
CA LYS A 219 -12.18 26.12 -13.20
C LYS A 219 -12.03 24.60 -13.02
N SER A 220 -12.98 23.82 -13.52
CA SER A 220 -12.86 22.36 -13.54
C SER A 220 -11.60 21.97 -14.31
N ILE A 221 -10.80 21.08 -13.75
CA ILE A 221 -9.59 20.56 -14.41
C ILE A 221 -10.06 19.63 -15.54
N VAL A 222 -9.65 19.94 -16.76
CA VAL A 222 -9.89 19.09 -17.94
C VAL A 222 -8.72 18.13 -18.08
N TYR A 223 -8.98 16.90 -18.52
CA TYR A 223 -7.99 15.86 -18.67
C TYR A 223 -7.96 15.30 -20.08
N SER A 224 -6.76 14.94 -20.54
CA SER A 224 -6.52 14.23 -21.80
C SER A 224 -5.87 12.87 -21.52
N THR A 225 -6.23 11.84 -22.29
CA THR A 225 -5.63 10.51 -22.14
C THR A 225 -4.24 10.49 -22.77
N TYR A 226 -3.24 10.09 -21.99
CA TYR A 226 -1.94 9.67 -22.49
C TYR A 226 -1.94 8.15 -22.66
N ASN A 227 -1.49 7.67 -23.81
CA ASN A 227 -1.40 6.26 -24.14
C ASN A 227 0.05 5.91 -24.49
N ASN A 228 0.59 4.86 -23.87
CA ASN A 228 1.86 4.26 -24.26
C ASN A 228 1.58 2.90 -24.89
N GLU A 229 1.59 2.84 -26.22
CA GLU A 229 1.31 1.61 -26.96
C GLU A 229 2.38 0.53 -26.74
N ARG A 230 3.63 0.93 -26.51
CA ARG A 230 4.76 0.01 -26.36
C ARG A 230 4.62 -0.92 -25.15
N PHE A 231 4.19 -0.37 -24.02
CA PHE A 231 4.00 -1.09 -22.76
C PHE A 231 2.53 -1.21 -22.36
N GLY A 232 1.61 -0.84 -23.24
CA GLY A 232 0.17 -1.10 -23.13
C GLY A 232 -0.54 -0.40 -21.97
N PHE A 233 -0.05 0.75 -21.50
CA PHE A 233 -0.68 1.48 -20.40
C PHE A 233 -1.27 2.82 -20.85
N SER A 234 -2.29 3.29 -20.12
CA SER A 234 -2.84 4.63 -20.32
C SER A 234 -3.28 5.28 -19.02
N LEU A 235 -3.27 6.61 -18.96
CA LEU A 235 -3.72 7.41 -17.82
C LEU A 235 -4.21 8.79 -18.29
N GLN A 236 -5.09 9.41 -17.52
CA GLN A 236 -5.57 10.76 -17.84
C GLN A 236 -4.72 11.83 -17.17
N ILE A 237 -4.12 12.71 -17.97
CA ILE A 237 -3.23 13.79 -17.58
C ILE A 237 -3.98 15.13 -17.67
N PRO A 238 -3.94 15.98 -16.63
CA PRO A 238 -4.46 17.34 -16.71
C PRO A 238 -3.98 18.11 -17.95
N GLU A 239 -4.92 18.79 -18.62
CA GLU A 239 -4.58 19.73 -19.68
C GLU A 239 -3.74 20.90 -19.14
N GLY A 240 -2.87 21.43 -19.99
CA GLY A 240 -1.93 22.50 -19.61
C GLY A 240 -0.63 22.00 -18.98
N MET A 241 -0.42 20.68 -18.93
CA MET A 241 0.91 20.13 -18.70
C MET A 241 1.73 20.09 -20.00
N THR A 242 3.04 20.32 -19.86
CA THR A 242 4.03 20.17 -20.94
C THR A 242 4.68 18.81 -20.79
N MET A 243 4.72 18.02 -21.86
CA MET A 243 5.47 16.77 -21.91
C MET A 243 6.95 17.09 -22.21
N ASP A 244 7.86 16.56 -21.40
CA ASP A 244 9.30 16.56 -21.70
C ASP A 244 9.54 15.79 -23.01
N PRO A 245 10.65 16.05 -23.76
CA PRO A 245 10.97 15.26 -24.94
C PRO A 245 10.93 13.75 -24.64
N PRO A 246 10.15 12.96 -25.39
CA PRO A 246 9.97 11.55 -25.08
C PRO A 246 11.31 10.80 -25.18
N PRO A 247 11.54 9.80 -24.30
CA PRO A 247 12.76 9.02 -24.32
C PRO A 247 12.85 8.18 -25.60
N THR A 248 14.08 7.93 -26.08
CA THR A 248 14.32 7.24 -27.36
C THR A 248 13.84 5.79 -27.37
N ASN A 249 13.76 5.16 -26.20
CA ASN A 249 13.20 3.81 -26.05
C ASN A 249 11.66 3.82 -26.01
N GLY A 250 10.99 4.97 -25.94
CA GLY A 250 9.54 5.08 -25.91
C GLY A 250 8.89 4.40 -24.69
N ASP A 251 9.61 4.29 -23.57
CA ASP A 251 9.11 3.60 -22.38
C ASP A 251 8.05 4.39 -21.60
N GLY A 252 7.92 5.69 -21.85
CA GLY A 252 7.03 6.53 -21.09
C GLY A 252 7.15 8.01 -21.42
N GLY A 253 6.72 8.83 -20.46
CA GLY A 253 6.74 10.28 -20.57
C GLY A 253 6.70 10.96 -19.21
N THR A 254 7.22 12.18 -19.16
CA THR A 254 7.16 13.07 -18.01
C THR A 254 6.40 14.33 -18.37
N PHE A 255 5.41 14.70 -17.57
CA PHE A 255 4.52 15.84 -17.76
C PHE A 255 4.69 16.82 -16.61
N ARG A 256 4.85 18.11 -16.90
CA ARG A 256 5.13 19.15 -15.90
C ARG A 256 4.37 20.44 -16.16
N ASN A 257 4.03 21.16 -15.10
CA ASN A 257 3.50 22.53 -15.19
C ASN A 257 4.19 23.52 -14.21
N GLY A 258 5.39 23.16 -13.72
CA GLY A 258 6.15 23.92 -12.73
C GLY A 258 5.81 23.60 -11.27
N GLU A 259 4.61 23.11 -10.98
CA GLU A 259 4.18 22.73 -9.62
C GLU A 259 3.97 21.22 -9.48
N LEU A 260 3.35 20.60 -10.49
CA LEU A 260 3.06 19.18 -10.57
C LEU A 260 4.00 18.54 -11.59
N THR A 261 4.56 17.39 -11.22
CA THR A 261 5.23 16.47 -12.14
C THR A 261 4.51 15.13 -12.12
N VAL A 262 4.27 14.57 -13.31
CA VAL A 262 3.74 13.21 -13.49
C VAL A 262 4.67 12.47 -14.43
N THR A 263 5.34 11.43 -13.95
CA THR A 263 6.19 10.54 -14.74
C THR A 263 5.48 9.21 -14.87
N ALA A 264 5.23 8.73 -16.09
CA ALA A 264 4.58 7.44 -16.32
C ALA A 264 5.37 6.63 -17.35
N TYR A 265 5.73 5.40 -17.02
CA TYR A 265 6.56 4.54 -17.85
C TYR A 265 6.33 3.06 -17.58
N GLY A 266 6.76 2.23 -18.53
CA GLY A 266 6.81 0.78 -18.40
C GLY A 266 8.22 0.24 -18.60
N GLY A 267 8.41 -1.01 -18.23
CA GLY A 267 9.69 -1.71 -18.41
C GLY A 267 9.49 -3.22 -18.40
N HIS A 268 10.55 -3.97 -18.67
CA HIS A 268 10.51 -5.43 -18.55
C HIS A 268 10.74 -5.84 -17.10
N THR A 269 10.03 -6.89 -16.66
CA THR A 269 10.29 -7.56 -15.39
C THR A 269 11.42 -8.60 -15.56
N ASN A 270 11.97 -9.10 -14.47
CA ASN A 270 13.13 -10.01 -14.42
C ASN A 270 14.42 -9.38 -14.99
N THR A 271 14.63 -8.08 -14.75
CA THR A 271 15.80 -7.35 -15.28
C THR A 271 16.90 -7.12 -14.26
N VAL A 272 16.57 -7.15 -12.96
CA VAL A 272 17.47 -7.12 -11.80
C VAL A 272 17.98 -8.52 -11.48
N GLN A 273 17.08 -9.51 -11.42
CA GLN A 273 17.37 -10.92 -11.17
C GLN A 273 16.29 -11.86 -11.75
N GLN A 274 16.64 -13.13 -11.92
CA GLN A 274 15.68 -14.14 -12.36
C GLN A 274 14.68 -14.45 -11.23
N GLY A 275 13.38 -14.49 -11.56
CA GLY A 275 12.32 -14.83 -10.60
C GLY A 275 11.90 -13.64 -9.73
N GLU A 276 12.00 -12.43 -10.26
CA GLU A 276 11.41 -11.25 -9.61
C GLU A 276 9.92 -11.43 -9.41
N THR A 277 9.45 -10.90 -8.29
CA THR A 277 8.03 -10.78 -7.99
C THR A 277 7.68 -9.32 -7.75
N ILE A 278 6.40 -9.02 -7.64
CA ILE A 278 5.95 -7.70 -7.17
C ILE A 278 6.61 -7.31 -5.84
N GLY A 279 6.83 -8.28 -4.94
CA GLY A 279 7.51 -8.08 -3.67
C GLY A 279 8.97 -7.61 -3.84
N THR A 280 9.66 -8.04 -4.90
CA THR A 280 11.02 -7.57 -5.21
C THR A 280 11.03 -6.07 -5.51
N TYR A 281 10.14 -5.61 -6.39
CA TYR A 281 10.03 -4.19 -6.76
C TYR A 281 9.51 -3.32 -5.61
N TYR A 282 8.50 -3.80 -4.89
CA TYR A 282 7.97 -3.11 -3.72
C TYR A 282 9.06 -2.91 -2.66
N LYS A 283 9.82 -3.95 -2.33
CA LYS A 283 10.94 -3.86 -1.39
C LYS A 283 12.01 -2.87 -1.85
N GLN A 284 12.38 -2.91 -3.13
CA GLN A 284 13.38 -1.98 -3.69
C GLN A 284 12.92 -0.51 -3.58
N ASP A 285 11.64 -0.23 -3.86
CA ASP A 285 11.10 1.11 -3.68
C ASP A 285 11.10 1.54 -2.20
N MET A 286 10.65 0.65 -1.30
CA MET A 286 10.63 0.91 0.13
C MET A 286 12.04 1.20 0.69
N GLU A 287 13.07 0.47 0.24
CA GLU A 287 14.47 0.69 0.64
C GLU A 287 15.05 2.00 0.07
N SER A 288 14.55 2.46 -1.07
CA SER A 288 15.00 3.73 -1.68
C SER A 288 14.45 4.97 -0.97
N ILE A 289 13.35 4.82 -0.22
CA ILE A 289 12.67 5.92 0.47
C ILE A 289 13.22 6.02 1.89
N THR A 290 13.96 7.10 2.17
CA THR A 290 14.64 7.32 3.46
C THR A 290 13.81 8.13 4.47
N THR A 291 12.62 8.58 4.07
CA THR A 291 11.68 9.38 4.88
C THR A 291 10.48 8.55 5.34
N ASN A 292 9.64 9.13 6.20
CA ASN A 292 8.41 8.48 6.63
C ASN A 292 7.41 8.33 5.49
N ILE A 293 6.88 7.12 5.32
CA ILE A 293 5.85 6.79 4.33
C ILE A 293 4.48 7.11 4.91
N ALA A 294 3.72 7.95 4.22
CA ALA A 294 2.41 8.42 4.64
C ALA A 294 1.28 7.44 4.27
N TYR A 295 1.43 6.72 3.16
CA TYR A 295 0.48 5.70 2.72
C TYR A 295 1.21 4.62 1.92
N LYS A 296 0.88 3.35 2.17
CA LYS A 296 1.35 2.22 1.38
C LYS A 296 0.27 1.16 1.27
N ARG A 297 0.25 0.45 0.15
CA ARG A 297 -0.62 -0.70 -0.07
C ARG A 297 -0.01 -1.62 -1.11
N LEU A 298 0.10 -2.90 -0.78
CA LEU A 298 0.47 -3.98 -1.69
C LEU A 298 -0.77 -4.83 -1.99
N ALA A 299 -0.88 -5.30 -3.22
CA ALA A 299 -1.89 -6.24 -3.70
C ALA A 299 -1.19 -7.27 -4.61
N ASP A 300 -1.94 -8.23 -5.16
CA ASP A 300 -1.39 -9.35 -5.93
C ASP A 300 -0.55 -8.88 -7.15
N ASP A 301 -1.02 -7.87 -7.87
CA ASP A 301 -0.46 -7.39 -9.14
C ASP A 301 -0.16 -5.89 -9.15
N TRP A 302 -0.37 -5.17 -8.04
CA TRP A 302 0.00 -3.76 -7.94
C TRP A 302 0.32 -3.31 -6.51
N TYR A 303 1.02 -2.18 -6.41
CA TYR A 303 1.19 -1.47 -5.14
C TYR A 303 1.15 0.05 -5.31
N VAL A 304 0.92 0.73 -4.21
CA VAL A 304 0.98 2.19 -4.07
C VAL A 304 1.87 2.55 -2.90
N ILE A 305 2.70 3.58 -3.06
CA ILE A 305 3.48 4.20 -1.98
C ILE A 305 3.34 5.72 -2.10
N SER A 306 3.08 6.39 -0.99
CA SER A 306 3.08 7.84 -0.90
C SER A 306 3.83 8.32 0.34
N TYR A 307 4.68 9.31 0.16
CA TYR A 307 5.60 9.80 1.17
C TYR A 307 5.89 11.28 0.95
N GLU A 308 6.41 11.95 1.97
CA GLU A 308 6.86 13.34 1.87
C GLU A 308 8.37 13.42 2.12
N GLU A 309 9.09 14.01 1.17
CA GLU A 309 10.52 14.25 1.27
C GLU A 309 10.81 15.72 0.96
N ALA A 310 11.50 16.39 1.89
CA ALA A 310 11.89 17.80 1.75
C ALA A 310 10.73 18.75 1.32
N GLY A 311 9.53 18.58 1.88
CA GLY A 311 8.36 19.42 1.56
C GLY A 311 7.69 19.09 0.23
N THR A 312 8.06 17.97 -0.40
CA THR A 312 7.46 17.47 -1.64
C THR A 312 6.76 16.14 -1.37
N ILE A 313 5.49 16.05 -1.73
CA ILE A 313 4.73 14.81 -1.69
C ILE A 313 5.04 14.02 -2.96
N TYR A 314 5.30 12.73 -2.78
CA TYR A 314 5.42 11.74 -3.83
C TYR A 314 4.28 10.73 -3.72
N TYR A 315 3.74 10.31 -4.86
CA TYR A 315 2.78 9.21 -4.96
C TYR A 315 3.19 8.34 -6.13
N LYS A 316 3.53 7.08 -5.85
CA LYS A 316 3.87 6.07 -6.84
C LYS A 316 2.80 5.00 -6.88
N LYS A 317 2.39 4.60 -8.07
CA LYS A 317 1.60 3.38 -8.30
C LYS A 317 2.30 2.52 -9.33
N PHE A 318 2.43 1.24 -9.03
CA PHE A 318 3.15 0.26 -9.83
C PHE A 318 2.26 -0.97 -10.06
N PHE A 319 2.21 -1.46 -11.30
CA PHE A 319 1.62 -2.73 -11.68
C PHE A 319 2.71 -3.68 -12.14
N PHE A 320 2.66 -4.91 -11.64
CA PHE A 320 3.57 -5.99 -11.98
C PHE A 320 2.86 -7.01 -12.88
N GLY A 321 3.51 -7.39 -13.98
CA GLY A 321 3.09 -8.49 -14.86
C GLY A 321 4.27 -9.41 -15.18
N GLU A 322 3.97 -10.58 -15.75
CA GLU A 322 4.97 -11.64 -15.98
C GLU A 322 6.16 -11.16 -16.82
N ASN A 323 5.91 -10.32 -17.83
CA ASN A 323 6.91 -9.86 -18.79
C ASN A 323 7.22 -8.36 -18.72
N SER A 324 6.37 -7.58 -18.07
CA SER A 324 6.51 -6.13 -18.00
C SER A 324 5.87 -5.56 -16.75
N PHE A 325 6.33 -4.38 -16.35
CA PHE A 325 5.68 -3.55 -15.34
C PHE A 325 5.20 -2.24 -15.96
N ASN A 326 4.20 -1.61 -15.34
CA ASN A 326 3.76 -0.26 -15.66
C ASN A 326 3.71 0.56 -14.37
N THR A 327 4.21 1.79 -14.38
CA THR A 327 4.21 2.64 -13.18
C THR A 327 3.97 4.09 -13.53
N PHE A 328 3.41 4.84 -12.58
CA PHE A 328 3.55 6.29 -12.57
C PHE A 328 4.02 6.79 -11.21
N ILE A 329 4.63 7.98 -11.22
CA ILE A 329 5.06 8.75 -10.06
C ILE A 329 4.52 10.17 -10.23
N ILE A 330 3.84 10.67 -9.21
CA ILE A 330 3.37 12.05 -9.11
C ILE A 330 4.16 12.74 -8.01
N SER A 331 4.59 13.98 -8.26
CA SER A 331 5.20 14.81 -7.23
C SER A 331 4.74 16.26 -7.28
N TYR A 332 4.52 16.87 -6.11
CA TYR A 332 4.19 18.29 -5.96
C TYR A 332 4.48 18.78 -4.53
N PRO A 333 4.65 20.09 -4.29
CA PRO A 333 4.86 20.63 -2.95
C PRO A 333 3.73 20.28 -1.98
N SER A 334 4.04 19.90 -0.74
CA SER A 334 3.03 19.51 0.25
C SER A 334 2.00 20.61 0.55
N SER A 335 2.40 21.88 0.42
CA SER A 335 1.52 23.06 0.48
C SER A 335 0.41 23.08 -0.58
N MET A 336 0.55 22.30 -1.67
CA MET A 336 -0.42 22.20 -2.75
C MET A 336 -1.30 20.93 -2.67
N GLN A 337 -1.25 20.18 -1.57
CA GLN A 337 -2.04 18.96 -1.36
C GLN A 337 -3.55 19.16 -1.60
N HIS A 338 -4.11 20.30 -1.18
CA HIS A 338 -5.53 20.60 -1.41
C HIS A 338 -5.88 20.68 -2.91
N LYS A 339 -4.95 21.14 -3.76
CA LYS A 339 -5.12 21.26 -5.21
C LYS A 339 -4.83 19.91 -5.90
N TYR A 340 -3.66 19.34 -5.65
CA TYR A 340 -3.16 18.18 -6.40
C TYR A 340 -3.53 16.82 -5.82
N GLY A 341 -4.08 16.76 -4.61
CA GLY A 341 -4.62 15.52 -4.05
C GLY A 341 -5.75 14.94 -4.91
N SER A 342 -6.69 15.78 -5.36
CA SER A 342 -7.78 15.35 -6.25
C SER A 342 -7.29 14.92 -7.64
N VAL A 343 -6.26 15.60 -8.17
CA VAL A 343 -5.60 15.26 -9.44
C VAL A 343 -4.90 13.91 -9.34
N THR A 344 -4.20 13.66 -8.22
CA THR A 344 -3.52 12.39 -7.93
C THR A 344 -4.51 11.24 -7.90
N THR A 345 -5.64 11.41 -7.19
CA THR A 345 -6.71 10.42 -7.16
C THR A 345 -7.29 10.15 -8.55
N HIS A 346 -7.48 11.19 -9.37
CA HIS A 346 -8.00 11.04 -10.73
C HIS A 346 -7.04 10.26 -11.63
N ILE A 347 -5.75 10.61 -11.63
CA ILE A 347 -4.71 9.88 -12.38
C ILE A 347 -4.66 8.42 -11.92
N ALA A 348 -4.62 8.17 -10.61
CA ALA A 348 -4.55 6.83 -10.04
C ALA A 348 -5.76 5.94 -10.40
N LYS A 349 -6.95 6.54 -10.51
CA LYS A 349 -8.20 5.88 -10.90
C LYS A 349 -8.27 5.57 -12.40
N THR A 350 -7.68 6.43 -13.23
CA THR A 350 -7.70 6.28 -14.69
C THR A 350 -6.48 5.55 -15.25
N PHE A 351 -5.51 5.24 -14.39
CA PHE A 351 -4.37 4.42 -14.78
C PHE A 351 -4.82 2.99 -15.08
N THR A 352 -4.68 2.61 -16.34
CA THR A 352 -4.92 1.27 -16.86
C THR A 352 -3.58 0.68 -17.26
N SER A 353 -3.40 -0.60 -16.92
CA SER A 353 -2.18 -1.35 -17.15
C SER A 353 -2.52 -2.52 -18.06
N ALA A 354 -1.60 -2.88 -18.96
CA ALA A 354 -1.64 -4.17 -19.66
C ALA A 354 -0.54 -5.12 -19.17
N ALA A 355 0.21 -4.72 -18.14
CA ALA A 355 1.07 -5.64 -17.39
C ALA A 355 0.17 -6.64 -16.67
N TYR A 356 -0.03 -7.79 -17.31
CA TYR A 356 -0.69 -8.98 -16.78
C TYR A 356 0.20 -10.19 -17.02
#